data_AF-A0AAU3RE45-F1
#
_entry.id   AF-A0AAU3RE45-F1
#
_cell.length_a   1.000
_cell.length_b   1.000
_cell.length_c   1.000
_cell.angle_alpha   90.00
_cell.angle_beta   90.00
_cell.angle_gamma   90.00
#
_symmetry.space_group_name_H-M   'P 1'
#
loop_
_entity.id
_entity.type
_entity.pdbx_description
1 polymer ?
#
loop_
_entity_poly.entity_id
_entity_poly.type
_entity_poly.pdbx_seq_one_letter_code
_entity_poly.pdbx_strand_id
1 'polypeptide(L)' 'MGFKVGDQVVVVNEGNNRWTKGKTGKVVFVQSDGSLLVDGVCSRFMDALAGWPAYRPEQLRAA' A
#
# COMPACT_ATOMS: atom_id res chain seq x y z
N MET A 1 16.50 -1.50 1.67
CA MET A 1 15.83 -0.21 1.94
C MET A 1 14.34 -0.46 1.91
N GLY A 2 13.64 -0.23 3.01
CA GLY A 2 12.19 -0.41 3.10
C GLY A 2 11.43 0.89 2.81
N PHE A 3 10.13 0.76 2.55
CA PHE A 3 9.22 1.91 2.40
C PHE A 3 8.98 2.59 3.75
N LYS A 4 8.73 3.91 3.73
CA LYS A 4 8.36 4.70 4.90
C LYS A 4 7.03 5.41 4.68
N VAL A 5 6.40 5.83 5.78
CA VAL A 5 5.21 6.69 5.73
C VAL A 5 5.54 7.95 4.93
N GLY A 6 4.69 8.26 3.95
CA GLY A 6 4.89 9.37 3.04
C GLY A 6 5.30 8.97 1.63
N ASP A 7 5.90 7.79 1.45
CA ASP A 7 6.39 7.35 0.14
C ASP A 7 5.24 7.11 -0.84
N GLN A 8 5.44 7.54 -2.09
CA GLN A 8 4.57 7.11 -3.19
C GLN A 8 5.02 5.74 -3.71
N VAL A 9 4.04 4.86 -3.89
CA VAL A 9 4.26 3.48 -4.31
C VAL A 9 3.26 3.07 -5.38
N VAL A 10 3.69 2.23 -6.31
CA VAL A 10 2.84 1.56 -7.29
C VAL A 10 2.67 0.11 -6.87
N VAL A 11 1.43 -0.39 -6.89
CA VAL A 11 1.17 -1.81 -6.67
C VAL A 11 1.55 -2.61 -7.92
N VAL A 12 2.60 -3.42 -7.80
CA VAL A 12 3.08 -4.31 -8.88
C VAL A 12 2.50 -5.71 -8.76
N ASN A 13 2.08 -6.12 -7.56
CA ASN A 13 1.40 -7.39 -7.32
C ASN A 13 0.19 -7.19 -6.38
N GLU A 14 -0.99 -7.30 -6.94
CA GLU A 14 -2.29 -7.08 -6.30
C GLU A 14 -2.63 -8.02 -5.13
N GLY A 15 -2.05 -9.22 -5.08
CA GLY A 15 -2.53 -10.29 -4.19
C GLY A 15 -4.06 -10.46 -4.31
N ASN A 16 -4.77 -10.34 -3.19
CA ASN A 16 -6.23 -10.44 -3.13
C ASN A 16 -6.97 -9.20 -3.67
N ASN A 17 -6.25 -8.10 -3.93
CA ASN A 17 -6.81 -6.81 -4.32
C ASN A 17 -6.67 -6.55 -5.84
N ARG A 18 -7.14 -7.46 -6.71
CA ARG A 18 -6.93 -7.41 -8.19
C ARG A 18 -7.06 -6.03 -8.85
N TRP A 19 -8.02 -5.25 -8.40
CA TRP A 19 -8.40 -3.90 -8.79
C TRP A 19 -7.31 -2.83 -8.56
N THR A 20 -6.25 -3.18 -7.82
CA THR A 20 -5.22 -2.25 -7.37
C THR A 20 -3.93 -2.35 -8.16
N LYS A 21 -3.79 -3.37 -9.01
CA LYS A 21 -2.60 -3.55 -9.87
C LYS A 21 -2.36 -2.32 -10.74
N GLY A 22 -1.14 -1.82 -10.76
CA GLY A 22 -0.71 -0.68 -11.57
C GLY A 22 -1.17 0.68 -11.04
N LYS A 23 -1.91 0.74 -9.93
CA LYS A 23 -2.31 1.99 -9.31
C LYS A 23 -1.24 2.49 -8.35
N THR A 24 -1.14 3.81 -8.29
CA THR A 24 -0.25 4.53 -7.39
C THR A 24 -1.01 4.93 -6.13
N GLY A 25 -0.35 4.83 -4.98
CA GLY A 25 -0.84 5.35 -3.73
C GLY A 25 0.28 5.86 -2.85
N LYS A 26 -0.06 6.23 -1.62
CA LYS A 26 0.87 6.76 -0.63
C LYS A 26 0.86 5.88 0.61
N VAL A 27 2.03 5.50 1.09
CA VAL A 27 2.16 4.78 2.36
C VAL A 27 1.73 5.70 3.49
N VAL A 28 0.69 5.30 4.22
CA VAL A 28 0.19 6.04 5.39
C VAL A 28 0.58 5.38 6.70
N PHE A 29 0.90 4.09 6.67
CA PHE A 29 1.33 3.36 7.86
C PHE A 29 2.21 2.16 7.50
N VAL A 30 3.20 1.87 8.34
CA VAL A 30 4.03 0.67 8.28
C VAL A 30 3.73 -0.15 9.54
N GLN A 31 3.14 -1.33 9.37
CA GLN A 31 2.81 -2.22 10.47
C GLN A 31 4.06 -2.92 11.03
N SER A 32 4.00 -3.35 12.29
CA SER A 32 5.10 -4.05 12.96
C SER A 32 5.48 -5.38 12.27
N ASP A 33 4.56 -5.97 11.51
CA ASP A 33 4.80 -7.19 10.72
C ASP A 33 5.45 -6.92 9.34
N GLY A 34 5.77 -5.65 9.06
CA GLY A 34 6.37 -5.18 7.81
C GLY A 34 5.38 -4.91 6.68
N SER A 35 4.08 -5.11 6.88
CA SER A 35 3.07 -4.74 5.88
C SER A 35 2.80 -3.23 5.87
N LEU A 36 2.26 -2.75 4.75
CA LEU A 36 2.15 -1.35 4.40
C LEU A 36 0.69 -1.02 4.08
N LEU A 37 0.16 0.00 4.73
CA LEU A 37 -1.17 0.54 4.43
C LEU A 37 -0.97 1.67 3.43
N VAL A 38 -1.63 1.55 2.28
CA VAL A 38 -1.45 2.47 1.16
C VAL A 38 -2.78 3.13 0.81
N ASP A 39 -2.83 4.45 0.93
CA ASP A 39 -3.98 5.28 0.56
C ASP A 39 -3.97 5.60 -0.93
N GLY A 40 -5.15 5.80 -1.52
CA GLY A 40 -5.33 6.23 -2.91
C GLY A 40 -5.30 5.11 -3.97
N VAL A 41 -4.94 3.88 -3.59
CA VAL A 41 -4.87 2.76 -4.54
C VAL A 41 -6.26 2.20 -4.91
N CYS A 42 -7.25 2.34 -4.04
CA CYS A 42 -8.65 2.03 -4.35
C CYS A 42 -9.62 2.37 -3.20
N SER A 43 -9.08 2.57 -2.00
CA SER A 43 -9.83 2.82 -0.78
C SER A 43 -9.70 4.28 -0.34
N ARG A 44 -10.62 4.73 0.52
CA ARG A 44 -10.52 6.06 1.14
C ARG A 44 -9.51 5.97 2.29
N PHE A 45 -8.89 7.09 2.65
CA PHE A 45 -7.95 7.20 3.77
C PHE A 45 -8.42 6.49 5.06
N MET A 46 -9.73 6.51 5.36
CA MET A 46 -10.31 5.83 6.52
C MET A 46 -10.20 4.29 6.46
N ASP A 47 -10.30 3.70 5.28
CA ASP A 47 -10.13 2.26 5.11
C ASP A 47 -8.67 1.87 5.38
N ALA A 48 -7.72 2.68 4.86
CA ALA A 48 -6.31 2.46 5.07
C ALA A 48 -5.95 2.54 6.57
N LEU A 49 -6.61 3.43 7.34
CA LEU A 49 -6.49 3.47 8.80
C LEU A 49 -7.16 2.28 9.50
N ALA A 50 -8.23 1.72 8.92
CA ALA A 50 -8.88 0.50 9.42
C ALA A 50 -8.08 -0.79 9.14
N GLY A 51 -6.89 -0.68 8.53
CA GLY A 51 -6.02 -1.81 8.24
C GLY A 51 -6.20 -2.40 6.84
N TRP A 52 -6.92 -1.72 5.94
CA TRP A 52 -7.20 -2.25 4.59
C TRP A 52 -7.17 -1.18 3.49
N PRO A 53 -6.53 -1.43 2.33
CA PRO A 53 -5.78 -2.62 1.96
C PRO A 53 -4.33 -2.59 2.49
N ALA A 54 -3.90 -3.72 3.05
CA ALA A 54 -2.51 -3.96 3.47
C ALA A 54 -1.74 -4.67 2.35
N TYR A 55 -0.51 -4.23 2.11
CA TYR A 55 0.39 -4.80 1.12
C TYR A 55 1.72 -5.19 1.74
N ARG A 56 2.34 -6.24 1.23
CA ARG A 56 3.72 -6.58 1.56
C ARG A 56 4.69 -5.68 0.76
N PRO A 57 5.90 -5.40 1.25
CA PRO A 57 6.89 -4.59 0.53
C PRO A 57 7.18 -5.10 -0.88
N GLU A 58 7.26 -6.42 -1.07
CA GLU A 58 7.48 -7.07 -2.37
C GLU A 58 6.33 -6.90 -3.37
N GLN A 59 5.14 -6.49 -2.90
CA GLN A 59 3.99 -6.17 -3.75
C GLN A 59 4.00 -4.75 -4.29
N LEU A 60 4.93 -3.92 -3.81
CA LEU A 60 5.02 -2.50 -4.08
C LEU A 60 6.35 -2.15 -4.75
N ARG A 61 6.32 -1.09 -5.54
CA ARG A 61 7.50 -0.46 -6.11
C ARG A 61 7.43 1.05 -5.82
N ALA A 62 8.57 1.69 -5.58
CA ALA A 62 8.60 3.16 -5.53
C ALA A 62 8.08 3.73 -6.86
N ALA A 63 7.17 4.70 -6.77
CA ALA A 63 6.61 5.40 -7.92
C ALA A 63 7.58 6.43 -8.48
#